data_AF-A0A1G3BMC6-F1
#
_entry.id   AF-A0A1G3BMC6-F1
#
_cell.length_a   1.000
_cell.length_b   1.000
_cell.length_c   1.000
_cell.angle_alpha   90.00
_cell.angle_beta   90.00
_cell.angle_gamma   90.00
#
_symmetry.space_group_name_H-M   'P 1'
#
loop_
_entity.id
_entity.type
_entity.pdbx_description
1 polymer ?
#
loop_
_entity_poly.entity_id
_entity_poly.type
_entity_poly.pdbx_seq_one_letter_code
_entity_poly.pdbx_strand_id
1 'polypeptide(L)'
;MATFAVVDIEKGFENQGRICKCVEEALWELGLRDKLEEVLIKHTPSGSSTDMNYLSPKKSLVLEIVDSLENLEGRVLHELMHVTDQLNKKFKYKKGREPEGGTGERRRYKYLWNVYIDSRLERAGRPAYETRQTREGEMRECYPELSADMRTQVFDFLWELEPLDQKQIAKMSHDLFSASKELKSLAHSRGERLHKFKTQEDLENYRR
;
A
#
# COMPACT_ATOMS: atom_id res chain seq x y z
N MET A 1 21.21 -13.14 -24.09
CA MET A 1 21.17 -13.67 -22.71
C MET A 1 19.99 -12.99 -22.03
N ALA A 2 19.13 -13.74 -21.33
CA ALA A 2 18.11 -13.12 -20.50
C ALA A 2 18.82 -12.43 -19.34
N THR A 3 18.62 -11.12 -19.18
CA THR A 3 19.11 -10.36 -18.04
C THR A 3 18.10 -10.47 -16.93
N PHE A 4 18.47 -11.16 -15.85
CA PHE A 4 17.67 -11.25 -14.63
C PHE A 4 18.01 -10.09 -13.70
N ALA A 5 17.03 -9.63 -12.92
CA ALA A 5 17.25 -8.65 -11.87
C ALA A 5 18.38 -9.13 -10.93
N VAL A 6 19.38 -8.28 -10.71
CA VAL A 6 20.41 -8.49 -9.69
C VAL A 6 19.82 -8.07 -8.34
N VAL A 7 19.82 -8.98 -7.36
CA VAL A 7 19.35 -8.69 -6.00
C VAL A 7 20.54 -8.48 -5.08
N ASP A 8 20.70 -7.25 -4.60
CA ASP A 8 21.72 -6.86 -3.65
C ASP A 8 21.08 -6.40 -2.35
N ILE A 9 21.79 -6.57 -1.23
CA ILE A 9 21.33 -6.15 0.10
C ILE A 9 22.40 -5.30 0.77
N GLU A 10 21.98 -4.20 1.39
CA GLU A 10 22.90 -3.36 2.16
C GLU A 10 23.47 -4.12 3.36
N LYS A 11 24.64 -3.70 3.82
CA LYS A 11 25.25 -4.28 5.03
C LYS A 11 24.38 -4.01 6.26
N GLY A 12 24.45 -4.90 7.24
CA GLY A 12 23.81 -4.72 8.54
C GLY A 12 22.54 -5.54 8.76
N PHE A 13 22.07 -6.29 7.76
CA PHE A 13 21.01 -7.29 7.95
C PHE A 13 21.60 -8.58 8.54
N GLU A 14 21.13 -8.97 9.71
CA GLU A 14 21.45 -10.25 10.36
C GLU A 14 20.91 -11.42 9.52
N ASN A 15 19.73 -11.27 8.91
CA ASN A 15 19.04 -12.33 8.17
C ASN A 15 19.22 -12.27 6.65
N GLN A 16 20.27 -11.61 6.16
CA GLN A 16 20.49 -11.29 4.75
C GLN A 16 20.20 -12.44 3.76
N GLY A 17 20.70 -13.66 4.04
CA GLY A 17 20.56 -14.78 3.11
C GLY A 17 19.11 -15.27 2.96
N ARG A 18 18.34 -15.22 4.05
CA ARG A 18 16.90 -15.59 4.03
C ARG A 18 16.07 -14.51 3.36
N ILE A 19 16.42 -13.25 3.59
CA ILE A 19 15.78 -12.09 2.99
C ILE A 19 15.99 -12.10 1.46
N CYS A 20 17.24 -12.19 0.99
CA CYS A 20 17.51 -12.23 -0.45
C CYS A 20 16.79 -13.39 -1.13
N LYS A 21 16.84 -14.59 -0.54
CA LYS A 21 16.14 -15.76 -1.09
C LYS A 21 14.63 -15.51 -1.22
N CYS A 22 13.99 -14.99 -0.18
CA CYS A 22 12.56 -14.66 -0.21
C CYS A 22 12.22 -13.65 -1.31
N VAL A 23 13.05 -12.60 -1.46
CA VAL A 23 12.89 -11.58 -2.52
C VAL A 23 13.04 -12.19 -3.91
N GLU A 24 14.06 -13.02 -4.14
CA GLU A 24 14.28 -13.70 -5.41
C GLU A 24 13.10 -14.61 -5.80
N GLU A 25 12.59 -15.39 -4.85
CA GLU A 25 11.42 -16.27 -5.05
C GLU A 25 10.17 -15.44 -5.39
N ALA A 26 9.90 -14.38 -4.63
CA ALA A 26 8.77 -13.50 -4.89
C ALA A 26 8.86 -12.76 -6.23
N LEU A 27 10.05 -12.31 -6.65
CA LEU A 27 10.29 -11.71 -7.96
C LEU A 27 9.98 -12.67 -9.11
N TRP A 28 10.31 -13.95 -8.93
CA TRP A 28 9.98 -14.99 -9.89
C TRP A 28 8.46 -15.20 -9.98
N GLU A 29 7.80 -15.41 -8.84
CA GLU A 29 6.36 -15.69 -8.77
C GLU A 29 5.49 -14.56 -9.31
N LEU A 30 5.87 -13.30 -9.04
CA LEU A 30 5.17 -12.12 -9.55
C LEU A 30 5.55 -11.78 -11.00
N GLY A 31 6.45 -12.55 -11.61
CA GLY A 31 6.93 -12.31 -12.98
C GLY A 31 7.61 -10.95 -13.12
N LEU A 32 8.34 -10.53 -12.09
CA LEU A 32 9.11 -9.28 -12.03
C LEU A 32 10.59 -9.49 -12.37
N ARG A 33 11.10 -10.73 -12.27
CA ARG A 33 12.53 -11.06 -12.46
C ARG A 33 13.14 -10.56 -13.77
N ASP A 34 12.38 -10.60 -14.87
CA ASP A 34 12.85 -10.15 -16.20
C ASP A 34 12.40 -8.72 -16.53
N LYS A 35 11.69 -8.07 -15.60
CA LYS A 35 11.15 -6.71 -15.76
C LYS A 35 11.97 -5.67 -15.01
N LEU A 36 12.75 -6.10 -14.03
CA LEU A 36 13.63 -5.27 -13.22
C LEU A 36 15.09 -5.53 -13.61
N GLU A 37 15.91 -4.48 -13.53
CA GLU A 37 17.36 -4.60 -13.78
C GLU A 37 18.11 -4.88 -12.48
N GLU A 38 17.67 -4.25 -11.38
CA GLU A 38 18.35 -4.28 -10.08
C GLU A 38 17.31 -4.14 -8.96
N VAL A 39 17.52 -4.87 -7.86
CA VAL A 39 16.78 -4.72 -6.61
C VAL A 39 17.80 -4.54 -5.49
N LEU A 40 17.83 -3.34 -4.91
CA LEU A 40 18.66 -3.04 -3.75
C LEU A 40 17.80 -3.04 -2.48
N ILE A 41 18.05 -4.00 -1.60
CA ILE A 41 17.35 -4.17 -0.33
C ILE A 41 17.99 -3.27 0.73
N LYS A 42 17.17 -2.45 1.38
CA LYS A 42 17.60 -1.50 2.41
C LYS A 42 16.75 -1.63 3.67
N HIS A 43 17.32 -1.24 4.80
CA HIS A 43 16.55 -1.07 6.02
C HIS A 43 15.51 0.02 5.82
N THR A 44 14.29 -0.20 6.29
CA THR A 44 13.31 0.88 6.41
C THR A 44 13.91 2.00 7.28
N PRO A 45 13.88 3.28 6.83
CA PRO A 45 14.43 4.39 7.61
C PRO A 45 13.79 4.48 9.00
N SER A 46 14.60 4.75 10.03
CA SER A 46 14.11 4.94 11.40
C SER A 46 13.04 6.03 11.47
N GLY A 47 11.86 5.70 12.01
CA GLY A 47 10.73 6.63 12.13
C GLY A 47 9.86 6.74 10.87
N SER A 48 10.13 5.95 9.82
CA SER A 48 9.23 5.78 8.68
C SER A 48 8.45 4.47 8.85
N SER A 49 7.13 4.50 8.69
CA SER A 49 6.43 3.28 8.31
C SER A 49 6.88 2.90 6.90
N THR A 50 7.13 1.62 6.65
CA THR A 50 7.39 1.11 5.29
C THR A 50 6.12 1.33 4.47
N ASP A 51 6.07 2.44 3.74
CA ASP A 51 4.78 3.03 3.37
C ASP A 51 4.39 2.82 1.91
N MET A 52 5.34 2.47 1.03
CA MET A 52 5.18 2.10 -0.39
C MET A 52 6.55 2.02 -1.06
N ASN A 53 6.82 0.96 -1.82
CA ASN A 53 7.99 0.88 -2.69
C ASN A 53 7.68 1.35 -4.14
N TYR A 54 8.55 2.21 -4.67
CA TYR A 54 8.39 2.84 -5.99
C TYR A 54 9.43 2.37 -6.98
N LEU A 55 9.00 2.12 -8.21
CA LEU A 55 9.92 1.78 -9.29
C LEU A 55 10.68 3.03 -9.75
N SER A 56 12.02 2.94 -9.78
CA SER A 56 12.84 4.01 -10.34
C SER A 56 12.80 4.00 -11.89
N PRO A 57 13.13 5.12 -12.56
CA PRO A 57 13.09 5.22 -14.03
C PRO A 57 13.97 4.19 -14.77
N LYS A 58 15.00 3.63 -14.11
CA LYS A 58 15.91 2.64 -14.70
C LYS A 58 15.48 1.19 -14.47
N LYS A 59 14.21 0.93 -14.11
CA LYS A 59 13.74 -0.40 -13.69
C LYS A 59 14.53 -0.97 -12.49
N SER A 60 15.23 -0.13 -11.75
CA SER A 60 15.81 -0.48 -10.46
C SER A 60 14.77 -0.26 -9.36
N LEU A 61 14.75 -1.14 -8.37
CA LEU A 61 13.92 -1.06 -7.19
C LEU A 61 14.83 -0.87 -5.97
N VAL A 62 14.53 0.13 -5.15
CA VAL A 62 15.00 0.13 -3.76
C VAL A 62 13.89 -0.53 -2.97
N LEU A 63 14.14 -1.69 -2.37
CA LEU A 63 13.18 -2.45 -1.59
C LEU A 63 13.47 -2.22 -0.10
N GLU A 64 12.68 -1.37 0.53
CA GLU A 64 12.80 -1.10 1.96
C GLU A 64 12.05 -2.16 2.76
N ILE A 65 12.76 -2.90 3.61
CA ILE A 65 12.18 -3.91 4.50
C ILE A 65 12.93 -3.95 5.84
N VAL A 66 12.27 -4.47 6.88
CA VAL A 66 12.89 -4.72 8.19
C VAL A 66 13.58 -6.09 8.22
N ASP A 67 14.58 -6.25 9.08
CA ASP A 67 15.38 -7.48 9.23
C ASP A 67 14.64 -8.63 9.94
N SER A 68 13.42 -8.38 10.42
CA SER A 68 12.60 -9.43 11.03
C SER A 68 12.29 -10.53 10.02
N LEU A 69 12.17 -11.77 10.52
CA LEU A 69 11.72 -12.92 9.73
C LEU A 69 10.23 -13.22 9.92
N GLU A 70 9.62 -12.68 10.96
CA GLU A 70 8.18 -12.82 11.24
C GLU A 70 7.40 -12.27 10.05
N ASN A 71 6.54 -13.06 9.41
CA ASN A 71 5.80 -12.65 8.21
C ASN A 71 6.64 -12.01 7.08
N LEU A 72 7.92 -12.40 6.92
CA LEU A 72 8.80 -11.85 5.88
C LEU A 72 8.21 -11.97 4.47
N GLU A 73 7.63 -13.14 4.15
CA GLU A 73 6.99 -13.37 2.85
C GLU A 73 5.87 -12.36 2.60
N GLY A 74 4.93 -12.19 3.55
CA GLY A 74 3.85 -11.22 3.42
C GLY A 74 4.34 -9.79 3.17
N ARG A 75 5.41 -9.35 3.85
CA ARG A 75 6.02 -8.04 3.56
C ARG A 75 6.58 -7.95 2.14
N VAL A 76 7.42 -8.91 1.76
CA VAL A 76 8.07 -8.89 0.44
C VAL A 76 7.03 -8.89 -0.67
N LEU A 77 5.98 -9.71 -0.53
CA LEU A 77 4.89 -9.75 -1.50
C LEU A 77 4.12 -8.44 -1.57
N HIS A 78 3.77 -7.85 -0.43
CA HIS A 78 3.09 -6.57 -0.39
C HIS A 78 3.88 -5.48 -1.11
N GLU A 79 5.17 -5.36 -0.80
CA GLU A 79 6.02 -4.35 -1.41
C GLU A 79 6.24 -4.56 -2.91
N LEU A 80 6.39 -5.81 -3.35
CA LEU A 80 6.50 -6.12 -4.77
C LEU A 80 5.16 -6.00 -5.53
N MET A 81 4.02 -6.10 -4.83
CA MET A 81 2.71 -5.84 -5.42
C MET A 81 2.52 -4.37 -5.78
N HIS A 82 3.09 -3.41 -5.01
CA HIS A 82 3.16 -2.00 -5.43
C HIS A 82 3.88 -1.85 -6.78
N VAL A 83 4.99 -2.58 -6.98
CA VAL A 83 5.76 -2.56 -8.24
C VAL A 83 4.98 -3.22 -9.37
N THR A 84 4.31 -4.34 -9.08
CA THR A 84 3.45 -5.05 -10.02
C THR A 84 2.34 -4.15 -10.54
N ASP A 85 1.68 -3.41 -9.65
CA ASP A 85 0.66 -2.42 -10.01
C ASP A 85 1.24 -1.30 -10.87
N GLN A 86 2.43 -0.78 -10.54
CA GLN A 86 3.10 0.27 -11.33
C GLN A 86 3.42 -0.18 -12.76
N LEU A 87 3.77 -1.44 -12.96
CA LEU A 87 4.08 -2.03 -14.27
C LEU A 87 2.81 -2.48 -15.02
N ASN A 88 1.68 -2.64 -14.34
CA ASN A 88 0.44 -3.10 -14.93
C ASN A 88 -0.29 -1.99 -15.69
N LYS A 89 -0.40 -2.13 -17.02
CA LYS A 89 -1.11 -1.18 -17.89
C LYS A 89 -2.57 -0.92 -17.46
N LYS A 90 -3.25 -1.90 -16.83
CA LYS A 90 -4.64 -1.74 -16.36
C LYS A 90 -4.74 -0.85 -15.12
N PHE A 91 -3.72 -0.84 -14.26
CA PHE A 91 -3.66 0.00 -13.07
C PHE A 91 -3.36 1.47 -13.41
N LYS A 92 -2.78 1.73 -14.60
CA LYS A 92 -2.56 3.06 -15.18
C LYS A 92 -1.76 3.99 -14.26
N TYR A 93 -0.75 3.45 -13.59
CA TYR A 93 0.15 4.25 -12.75
C TYR A 93 0.81 5.37 -13.55
N LYS A 94 0.78 6.57 -12.99
CA LYS A 94 1.54 7.73 -13.46
C LYS A 94 2.11 8.47 -12.26
N LYS A 95 3.42 8.68 -12.28
CA LYS A 95 4.10 9.54 -11.29
C LYS A 95 3.45 10.93 -11.29
N GLY A 96 3.23 11.48 -10.09
CA GLY A 96 2.63 12.80 -9.90
C GLY A 96 1.10 12.84 -9.87
N ARG A 97 0.40 11.69 -9.98
CA ARG A 97 -1.06 11.62 -9.74
C ARG A 97 -1.45 11.41 -8.28
N GLU A 98 -0.45 11.11 -7.46
CA GLU A 98 -0.63 10.89 -6.05
C GLU A 98 -0.84 12.23 -5.34
N PRO A 99 -1.54 12.27 -4.20
CA PRO A 99 -1.63 13.47 -3.40
C PRO A 99 -0.25 13.97 -2.95
N GLU A 100 -0.17 15.27 -2.68
CA GLU A 100 1.04 15.95 -2.22
C GLU A 100 1.57 15.33 -0.91
N GLY A 101 2.89 15.18 -0.80
CA GLY A 101 3.53 14.62 0.39
C GLY A 101 3.19 15.42 1.66
N GLY A 102 3.05 14.71 2.78
CA GLY A 102 2.75 15.32 4.08
C GLY A 102 1.30 15.77 4.28
N THR A 103 0.40 15.52 3.33
CA THR A 103 -1.04 15.81 3.47
C THR A 103 -1.82 14.62 4.05
N GLY A 104 -2.99 14.86 4.64
CA GLY A 104 -3.87 13.77 5.08
C GLY A 104 -4.35 12.91 3.92
N GLU A 105 -4.57 13.49 2.73
CA GLU A 105 -4.92 12.71 1.53
C GLU A 105 -3.79 11.81 1.07
N ARG A 106 -2.51 12.18 1.29
CA ARG A 106 -1.39 11.27 1.03
C ARG A 106 -1.41 10.04 1.93
N ARG A 107 -1.70 10.21 3.23
CA ARG A 107 -1.85 9.08 4.17
C ARG A 107 -3.03 8.20 3.77
N ARG A 108 -4.16 8.78 3.37
CA ARG A 108 -5.34 8.05 2.87
C ARG A 108 -5.05 7.29 1.58
N TYR A 109 -4.33 7.90 0.64
CA TYR A 109 -3.93 7.26 -0.61
C TYR A 109 -3.09 6.01 -0.37
N LYS A 110 -2.09 6.11 0.51
CA LYS A 110 -1.25 5.00 0.99
C LYS A 110 -2.10 3.87 1.55
N TYR A 111 -2.93 4.22 2.52
CA TYR A 111 -3.83 3.27 3.17
C TYR A 111 -4.71 2.52 2.18
N LEU A 112 -5.37 3.24 1.26
CA LEU A 112 -6.25 2.65 0.26
C LEU A 112 -5.51 1.70 -0.69
N TRP A 113 -4.30 2.04 -1.11
CA TRP A 113 -3.49 1.15 -1.96
C TRP A 113 -3.05 -0.10 -1.19
N ASN A 114 -2.66 0.07 0.08
CA ASN A 114 -2.27 -1.04 0.93
C ASN A 114 -3.43 -2.01 1.20
N VAL A 115 -4.63 -1.51 1.47
CA VAL A 115 -5.86 -2.31 1.56
C VAL A 115 -6.13 -3.07 0.25
N TYR A 116 -5.97 -2.39 -0.89
CA TYR A 116 -6.14 -3.02 -2.20
C TYR A 116 -5.11 -4.13 -2.48
N ILE A 117 -3.89 -4.02 -1.98
CA ILE A 117 -2.86 -5.06 -2.10
C ILE A 117 -3.15 -6.23 -1.17
N ASP A 118 -3.34 -5.97 0.12
CA ASP A 118 -3.51 -7.04 1.11
C ASP A 118 -4.78 -7.85 0.88
N SER A 119 -5.87 -7.20 0.45
CA SER A 119 -7.09 -7.92 0.08
C SER A 119 -6.89 -8.85 -1.12
N ARG A 120 -6.06 -8.47 -2.12
CA ARG A 120 -5.71 -9.33 -3.25
C ARG A 120 -4.79 -10.49 -2.84
N LEU A 121 -3.84 -10.24 -1.94
CA LEU A 121 -2.97 -11.30 -1.41
C LEU A 121 -3.80 -12.33 -0.64
N GLU A 122 -4.69 -11.87 0.26
CA GLU A 122 -5.58 -12.75 1.02
C GLU A 122 -6.50 -13.57 0.10
N ARG A 123 -7.15 -12.95 -0.89
CA ARG A 123 -7.97 -13.66 -1.89
C ARG A 123 -7.19 -14.68 -2.70
N ALA A 124 -5.90 -14.42 -2.97
CA ALA A 124 -5.02 -15.34 -3.67
C ALA A 124 -4.50 -16.47 -2.76
N GLY A 125 -4.90 -16.52 -1.48
CA GLY A 125 -4.42 -17.50 -0.51
C GLY A 125 -2.96 -17.28 -0.11
N ARG A 126 -2.46 -16.05 -0.25
CA ARG A 126 -1.07 -15.66 0.05
C ARG A 126 -0.99 -14.85 1.33
N PRO A 127 0.15 -14.87 2.05
CA PRO A 127 0.30 -14.04 3.23
C PRO A 127 0.25 -12.56 2.83
N ALA A 128 -0.61 -11.80 3.52
CA ALA A 128 -0.67 -10.35 3.43
C ALA A 128 0.37 -9.72 4.37
N TYR A 129 0.69 -8.43 4.18
CA TYR A 129 1.57 -7.70 5.09
C TYR A 129 0.94 -7.56 6.47
N GLU A 130 -0.32 -7.10 6.46
CA GLU A 130 -1.14 -6.91 7.63
C GLU A 130 -2.41 -7.75 7.52
N THR A 131 -2.98 -8.09 8.67
CA THR A 131 -4.26 -8.80 8.71
C THR A 131 -5.40 -7.87 8.29
N ARG A 132 -6.51 -8.46 7.81
CA ARG A 132 -7.77 -7.72 7.60
C ARG A 132 -8.16 -6.90 8.84
N GLN A 133 -8.01 -7.46 10.03
CA GLN A 133 -8.35 -6.78 11.29
C GLN A 133 -7.44 -5.58 11.56
N THR A 134 -6.13 -5.69 11.33
CA THR A 134 -5.20 -4.55 11.46
C THR A 134 -5.58 -3.44 10.48
N ARG A 135 -5.84 -3.80 9.22
CA ARG A 135 -6.24 -2.83 8.17
C ARG A 135 -7.58 -2.16 8.44
N GLU A 136 -8.53 -2.87 9.05
CA GLU A 136 -9.77 -2.25 9.52
C GLU A 136 -9.48 -1.22 10.63
N GLY A 137 -8.61 -1.57 11.58
CA GLY A 137 -8.20 -0.69 12.67
C GLY A 137 -7.57 0.63 12.20
N GLU A 138 -6.75 0.56 11.15
CA GLU A 138 -6.13 1.73 10.51
C GLU A 138 -7.14 2.74 9.92
N MET A 139 -8.39 2.33 9.65
CA MET A 139 -9.45 3.26 9.22
C MET A 139 -9.64 4.39 10.23
N ARG A 140 -9.46 4.11 11.52
CA ARG A 140 -9.62 5.13 12.57
C ARG A 140 -8.59 6.24 12.43
N GLU A 141 -7.38 5.92 12.03
CA GLU A 141 -6.30 6.91 11.84
C GLU A 141 -6.45 7.67 10.53
N CYS A 142 -6.93 7.01 9.48
CA CYS A 142 -7.09 7.62 8.16
C CYS A 142 -8.39 8.44 8.04
N TYR A 143 -9.44 8.04 8.76
CA TYR A 143 -10.78 8.63 8.73
C TYR A 143 -11.33 8.81 10.16
N PRO A 144 -10.64 9.58 11.02
CA PRO A 144 -11.04 9.76 12.42
C PRO A 144 -12.35 10.55 12.57
N GLU A 145 -12.77 11.29 11.53
CA GLU A 145 -14.01 12.05 11.52
C GLU A 145 -15.28 11.19 11.44
N LEU A 146 -15.17 9.98 10.88
CA LEU A 146 -16.30 9.06 10.70
C LEU A 146 -16.66 8.34 12.01
N SER A 147 -17.91 7.87 12.15
CA SER A 147 -18.25 6.92 13.22
C SER A 147 -17.59 5.55 13.00
N ALA A 148 -17.52 4.74 14.07
CA ALA A 148 -17.01 3.37 14.00
C ALA A 148 -17.81 2.51 13.01
N ASP A 149 -19.14 2.53 13.11
CA ASP A 149 -20.03 1.80 12.21
C ASP A 149 -19.85 2.19 10.74
N MET A 150 -19.59 3.47 10.46
CA MET A 150 -19.33 3.93 9.10
C MET A 150 -17.97 3.43 8.61
N ARG A 151 -16.93 3.46 9.45
CA ARG A 151 -15.60 2.93 9.10
C ARG A 151 -15.65 1.43 8.77
N THR A 152 -16.31 0.62 9.59
CA THR A 152 -16.42 -0.84 9.34
C THR A 152 -17.14 -1.11 8.01
N GLN A 153 -18.28 -0.47 7.75
CA GLN A 153 -19.02 -0.67 6.50
C GLN A 153 -18.23 -0.23 5.25
N VAL A 154 -17.49 0.87 5.35
CA VAL A 154 -16.62 1.32 4.26
C VAL A 154 -15.45 0.36 4.07
N PHE A 155 -14.85 -0.12 5.16
CA PHE A 155 -13.75 -1.06 5.09
C PHE A 155 -14.17 -2.37 4.41
N ASP A 156 -15.31 -2.94 4.79
CA ASP A 156 -15.83 -4.16 4.16
C ASP A 156 -16.05 -3.96 2.66
N PHE A 157 -16.58 -2.80 2.25
CA PHE A 157 -16.70 -2.46 0.83
C PHE A 157 -15.33 -2.35 0.15
N LEU A 158 -14.36 -1.66 0.75
CA LEU A 158 -13.02 -1.50 0.19
C LEU A 158 -12.26 -2.83 0.08
N TRP A 159 -12.42 -3.72 1.05
CA TRP A 159 -11.75 -5.03 1.07
C TRP A 159 -12.18 -5.88 -0.14
N GLU A 160 -13.46 -5.81 -0.52
CA GLU A 160 -14.01 -6.54 -1.67
C GLU A 160 -13.89 -5.79 -3.01
N LEU A 161 -13.41 -4.54 -3.00
CA LEU A 161 -13.42 -3.68 -4.17
C LEU A 161 -12.30 -4.02 -5.17
N GLU A 162 -12.67 -4.60 -6.31
CA GLU A 162 -11.75 -4.89 -7.42
C GLU A 162 -12.49 -4.90 -8.78
N PRO A 163 -11.88 -4.43 -9.89
CA PRO A 163 -10.55 -3.82 -10.04
C PRO A 163 -10.51 -2.34 -9.66
N LEU A 164 -9.36 -1.90 -9.12
CA LEU A 164 -9.03 -0.50 -8.90
C LEU A 164 -7.85 -0.06 -9.77
N ASP A 165 -7.93 1.15 -10.31
CA ASP A 165 -6.80 1.85 -10.92
C ASP A 165 -6.31 3.01 -10.04
N GLN A 166 -5.10 3.52 -10.32
CA GLN A 166 -4.48 4.60 -9.52
C GLN A 166 -5.37 5.84 -9.42
N LYS A 167 -6.14 6.16 -10.48
CA LYS A 167 -7.01 7.35 -10.50
C LYS A 167 -8.17 7.15 -9.53
N GLN A 168 -8.73 5.95 -9.42
CA GLN A 168 -9.77 5.64 -8.45
C GLN A 168 -9.24 5.76 -7.02
N ILE A 169 -8.05 5.21 -6.72
CA ILE A 169 -7.42 5.32 -5.40
C ILE A 169 -7.17 6.79 -5.03
N ALA A 170 -6.59 7.58 -5.94
CA ALA A 170 -6.38 9.02 -5.74
C ALA A 170 -7.70 9.80 -5.58
N LYS A 171 -8.76 9.41 -6.30
CA LYS A 171 -10.07 10.04 -6.11
C LYS A 171 -10.65 9.72 -4.73
N MET A 172 -10.54 8.46 -4.28
CA MET A 172 -11.01 8.02 -2.97
C MET A 172 -10.22 8.64 -1.81
N SER A 173 -8.94 8.96 -2.00
CA SER A 173 -8.19 9.66 -0.95
C SER A 173 -8.69 11.07 -0.68
N HIS A 174 -9.33 11.73 -1.67
CA HIS A 174 -10.00 13.02 -1.50
C HIS A 174 -11.48 12.91 -1.14
N ASP A 175 -12.20 11.94 -1.74
CA ASP A 175 -13.61 11.65 -1.48
C ASP A 175 -13.79 10.12 -1.39
N LEU A 176 -13.71 9.59 -0.17
CA LEU A 176 -13.79 8.15 0.13
C LEU A 176 -15.04 7.49 -0.48
N PHE A 177 -16.16 8.21 -0.50
CA PHE A 177 -17.43 7.69 -1.00
C PHE A 177 -17.56 7.80 -2.53
N SER A 178 -16.53 8.28 -3.22
CA SER A 178 -16.57 8.48 -4.67
C SER A 178 -16.67 7.20 -5.50
N ALA A 179 -16.49 6.03 -4.86
CA ALA A 179 -16.59 4.70 -5.45
C ALA A 179 -17.96 4.01 -5.23
N SER A 180 -18.81 4.48 -4.33
CA SER A 180 -20.16 3.91 -4.10
C SER A 180 -21.19 5.00 -3.80
N LYS A 181 -22.27 5.03 -4.60
CA LYS A 181 -23.40 5.94 -4.39
C LYS A 181 -24.18 5.55 -3.13
N GLU A 182 -24.24 4.27 -2.84
CA GLU A 182 -24.91 3.69 -1.68
C GLU A 182 -24.21 4.14 -0.40
N LEU A 183 -22.89 3.96 -0.29
CA LEU A 183 -22.10 4.45 0.84
C LEU A 183 -22.19 5.97 1.00
N LYS A 184 -22.16 6.71 -0.13
CA LYS A 184 -22.32 8.16 -0.11
C LYS A 184 -23.68 8.59 0.45
N SER A 185 -24.75 7.92 0.02
CA SER A 185 -26.11 8.21 0.49
C SER A 185 -26.29 7.85 1.96
N LEU A 186 -25.71 6.72 2.39
CA LEU A 186 -25.70 6.30 3.78
C LEU A 186 -24.95 7.31 4.67
N ALA A 187 -23.73 7.68 4.30
CA ALA A 187 -22.95 8.70 5.01
C ALA A 187 -23.75 10.01 5.14
N HIS A 188 -24.35 10.47 4.05
CA HIS A 188 -25.18 11.67 4.05
C HIS A 188 -26.37 11.55 5.00
N SER A 189 -27.10 10.43 4.99
CA SER A 189 -28.25 10.19 5.87
C SER A 189 -27.87 10.18 7.36
N ARG A 190 -26.61 9.83 7.68
CA ARG A 190 -26.06 9.80 9.03
C ARG A 190 -25.37 11.11 9.42
N GLY A 191 -25.35 12.11 8.54
CA GLY A 191 -24.64 13.38 8.77
C GLY A 191 -23.11 13.24 8.75
N GLU A 192 -22.58 12.12 8.28
CA GLU A 192 -21.14 11.85 8.17
C GLU A 192 -20.53 12.68 7.05
N ARG A 193 -19.44 13.38 7.34
CA ARG A 193 -18.75 14.25 6.38
C ARG A 193 -17.25 14.05 6.49
N LEU A 194 -16.60 13.95 5.33
CA LEU A 194 -15.15 13.89 5.26
C LEU A 194 -14.56 15.26 5.59
N HIS A 195 -13.51 15.26 6.39
CA HIS A 195 -12.71 16.43 6.68
C HIS A 195 -11.49 16.47 5.74
N LYS A 196 -11.10 17.69 5.35
CA LYS A 196 -9.87 17.92 4.59
C LYS A 196 -8.75 18.33 5.53
N PHE A 197 -7.76 17.48 5.66
CA PHE A 197 -6.59 17.69 6.51
C PHE A 197 -5.44 18.24 5.68
N LYS A 198 -4.96 19.45 5.98
CA LYS A 198 -3.89 20.08 5.19
C LYS A 198 -2.57 19.38 5.41
N THR A 199 -2.33 18.93 6.63
CA THR A 199 -1.12 18.19 7.01
C THR A 199 -1.49 16.81 7.58
N GLN A 200 -0.51 15.92 7.61
CA GLN A 200 -0.61 14.65 8.32
C GLN A 200 -0.74 14.86 9.83
N GLU A 201 -0.08 15.88 10.38
CA GLU A 201 -0.22 16.26 11.79
C GLU A 201 -1.67 16.68 12.13
N ASP A 202 -2.34 17.43 11.25
CA ASP A 202 -3.75 17.80 11.43
C ASP A 202 -4.65 16.56 11.52
N LEU A 203 -4.36 15.54 10.70
CA LEU A 203 -5.08 14.27 10.70
C LEU A 203 -4.83 13.50 11.99
N GLU A 204 -3.57 13.37 12.40
CA GLU A 204 -3.17 12.63 13.59
C GLU A 204 -3.72 13.26 14.87
N ASN A 205 -3.78 14.59 14.94
CA ASN A 205 -4.27 15.34 16.11
C ASN A 205 -5.79 15.54 16.12
N TYR A 206 -6.53 15.05 15.13
CA TYR A 206 -7.97 15.23 15.07
C TYR A 206 -8.69 14.55 16.25
N ARG A 207 -9.37 15.36 17.07
CA ARG A 207 -10.10 14.94 18.28
C ARG A 207 -9.21 14.26 19.35
N ARG A 208 -7.90 14.53 19.35
CA ARG A 208 -7.02 14.28 20.50
C ARG A 208 -7.15 15.39 21.54
#